data_AF-A0A355WBQ8-F1
#
_entry.id   AF-A0A355WBQ8-F1
#
_cell.length_a   1.000
_cell.length_b   1.000
_cell.length_c   1.000
_cell.angle_alpha   90.00
_cell.angle_beta   90.00
_cell.angle_gamma   90.00
#
_symmetry.space_group_name_H-M   'P 1'
#
loop_
_entity.id
_entity.type
_entity.pdbx_description
1 polymer ?
#
loop_
_entity_poly.entity_id
_entity_poly.type
_entity_poly.pdbx_seq_one_letter_code
_entity_poly.pdbx_strand_id
1 'polypeptide(L)'
;MAIVKMKKLTLAAPQGERDKILDAIQTSGCVEIVDLKDEDVNIEGASFYEEGKAVSQTQIDYNHVKFTYDFLKSKAAEKESLFSKREIISKKDFDSLEGKNNWNEVYLKAKDIEDLLNNKKNEKSKLATQIEQYSQWTNLDVSEKELSALKKVSYFIGTIQKKYETKLIDE
;
A
#
# COMPACT_ATOMS: atom_id res chain seq x y z
N MET A 1 16.65 31.38 18.52
CA MET A 1 15.74 30.24 18.76
C MET A 1 15.32 30.34 20.23
N ALA A 2 14.08 30.77 20.51
CA ALA A 2 13.64 31.00 21.88
C ALA A 2 13.24 29.65 22.51
N ILE A 3 14.00 29.21 23.52
CA ILE A 3 13.61 28.06 24.34
C ILE A 3 12.58 28.58 25.34
N VAL A 4 11.31 28.30 25.08
CA VAL A 4 10.21 28.68 25.97
C VAL A 4 10.15 27.66 27.11
N LYS A 5 9.96 28.13 28.35
CA LYS A 5 9.80 27.26 29.51
C LYS A 5 8.42 26.57 29.45
N MET A 6 8.40 25.31 29.02
CA MET A 6 7.20 24.47 28.96
C MET A 6 6.73 24.09 30.37
N LYS A 7 5.41 24.12 30.61
CA LYS A 7 4.80 23.64 31.86
C LYS A 7 4.28 22.22 31.66
N LYS A 8 4.61 21.30 32.57
CA LYS A 8 4.05 19.95 32.59
C LYS A 8 2.66 19.96 33.25
N LEU A 9 1.70 19.25 32.66
CA LEU A 9 0.34 19.08 33.17
C LEU A 9 0.03 17.58 33.18
N THR A 10 -0.51 17.09 34.28
CA THR A 10 -1.04 15.71 34.40
C THR A 10 -2.54 15.82 34.63
N LEU A 11 -3.33 15.11 33.83
CA LEU A 11 -4.79 15.14 33.89
C LEU A 11 -5.32 13.73 34.17
N ALA A 12 -6.13 13.60 35.21
CA ALA A 12 -6.88 12.38 35.52
C ALA A 12 -8.38 12.70 35.43
N ALA A 13 -9.14 11.89 34.71
CA ALA A 13 -10.56 12.11 34.48
C ALA A 13 -11.32 10.78 34.34
N PRO A 14 -12.65 10.77 34.55
CA PRO A 14 -13.47 9.57 34.34
C PRO A 14 -13.37 9.05 32.91
N GLN A 15 -13.36 7.73 32.73
CA GLN A 15 -13.24 7.09 31.43
C GLN A 15 -14.32 7.54 30.42
N GLY A 16 -15.55 7.81 30.89
CA GLY A 16 -16.65 8.28 30.05
C GLY A 16 -16.50 9.70 29.52
N GLU A 17 -15.59 10.50 30.07
CA GLU A 17 -15.32 11.88 29.63
C GLU A 17 -14.03 12.00 28.80
N ARG A 18 -13.28 10.90 28.64
CA ARG A 18 -12.01 10.83 27.91
C ARG A 18 -12.10 11.51 26.55
N ASP A 19 -13.05 11.09 25.71
CA ASP A 19 -13.11 11.55 24.32
C ASP A 19 -13.43 13.05 24.26
N LYS A 20 -14.31 13.56 25.13
CA LYS A 20 -14.63 15.00 25.21
C LYS A 20 -13.42 15.84 25.63
N ILE A 21 -12.66 15.33 26.62
CA ILE A 21 -11.47 16.00 27.13
C ILE A 21 -10.36 16.00 26.06
N LEU A 22 -10.12 14.86 25.41
CA LEU A 22 -9.15 14.73 24.34
C LEU A 22 -9.50 15.66 23.17
N ASP A 23 -10.79 15.72 22.83
CA ASP A 23 -11.31 16.60 21.78
C ASP A 23 -11.06 18.09 22.08
N ALA A 24 -11.33 18.51 23.32
CA ALA A 24 -11.09 19.88 23.77
C ALA A 24 -9.60 20.24 23.78
N ILE A 25 -8.73 19.33 24.26
CA ILE A 25 -7.28 19.52 24.27
C ILE A 25 -6.74 19.64 22.85
N GLN A 26 -7.11 18.72 21.95
CA GLN A 26 -6.69 18.74 20.55
C GLN A 26 -7.18 19.99 19.81
N THR A 27 -8.41 20.44 20.09
CA THR A 27 -8.95 21.69 19.51
C THR A 27 -8.17 22.91 19.96
N SER A 28 -7.72 22.94 21.22
CA SER A 28 -6.94 24.06 21.75
C SER A 28 -5.54 24.15 21.13
N GLY A 29 -4.95 23.03 20.71
CA GLY A 29 -3.63 22.97 20.06
C GLY A 29 -2.46 23.46 20.93
N CYS A 30 -2.68 23.67 22.23
CA CYS A 30 -1.73 24.32 23.14
C CYS A 30 -0.92 23.33 24.00
N VAL A 31 -1.16 22.02 23.86
CA VAL A 31 -0.60 20.98 24.73
C VAL A 31 -0.04 19.84 23.90
N GLU A 32 1.14 19.36 24.28
CA GLU A 32 1.75 18.15 23.74
C GLU A 32 1.33 16.94 24.58
N ILE A 33 0.83 15.89 23.93
CA ILE A 33 0.43 14.64 24.60
C ILE A 33 1.64 13.71 24.57
N VAL A 34 2.09 13.29 25.75
CA VAL A 34 3.19 12.34 25.93
C VAL A 34 2.65 10.97 26.31
N ASP A 35 3.27 9.91 25.78
CA ASP A 35 2.95 8.54 26.19
C ASP A 35 3.59 8.27 27.56
N LEU A 36 2.77 7.86 28.51
CA LEU A 36 3.17 7.60 29.90
C LEU A 36 3.61 6.15 30.12
N LYS A 37 3.60 5.28 29.09
CA LYS A 37 3.99 3.86 29.21
C LYS A 37 5.41 3.65 29.74
N ASP A 38 6.33 4.60 29.52
CA ASP A 38 7.71 4.54 29.98
C ASP A 38 7.97 5.31 31.30
N GLU A 39 6.97 6.02 31.85
CA GLU A 39 7.08 6.73 33.12
C GLU A 39 6.31 5.97 34.22
N ASP A 40 6.98 5.63 35.33
CA ASP A 40 6.37 5.04 36.54
C ASP A 40 5.44 6.05 37.25
N VAL A 41 4.32 6.37 36.61
CA VAL A 41 3.29 7.28 37.14
C VAL A 41 2.26 6.44 37.89
N ASN A 42 2.53 6.15 39.16
CA ASN A 42 1.59 5.47 40.04
C ASN A 42 0.63 6.51 40.68
N ILE A 43 -0.55 6.69 40.08
CA ILE A 43 -1.62 7.52 40.62
C ILE A 43 -2.66 6.58 41.26
N GLU A 44 -2.84 6.67 42.58
CA GLU A 44 -3.82 5.86 43.31
C GLU A 44 -5.23 6.02 42.70
N GLY A 45 -5.83 4.90 42.27
CA GLY A 45 -7.17 4.86 41.68
C GLY A 45 -7.26 5.16 40.19
N ALA A 46 -6.13 5.37 39.49
CA ALA A 46 -6.09 5.53 38.04
C ALA A 46 -5.31 4.39 37.38
N SER A 47 -5.93 3.72 36.41
CA SER A 47 -5.29 2.69 35.57
C SER A 47 -5.02 3.23 34.18
N PHE A 48 -3.95 2.76 33.53
CA PHE A 48 -3.73 3.03 32.12
C PHE A 48 -4.87 2.45 31.28
N TYR A 49 -5.26 3.17 30.23
CA TYR A 49 -6.29 2.72 29.31
C TYR A 49 -5.73 1.64 28.38
N GLU A 50 -6.30 0.44 28.40
CA GLU A 50 -6.00 -0.59 27.42
C GLU A 50 -6.73 -0.29 26.10
N GLU A 51 -5.98 -0.21 25.01
CA GLU A 51 -6.51 0.09 23.67
C GLU A 51 -7.55 -0.96 23.23
N GLY A 52 -8.79 -0.51 23.03
CA GLY A 52 -9.85 -1.35 22.50
C GLY A 52 -9.75 -1.59 20.98
N LYS A 53 -10.50 -2.60 20.49
CA LYS A 53 -10.59 -3.00 19.06
C LYS A 53 -10.89 -1.84 18.08
N ALA A 54 -11.46 -0.73 18.56
CA ALA A 54 -11.76 0.45 17.74
C ALA A 54 -10.51 1.07 17.08
N VAL A 55 -9.36 1.08 17.77
CA VAL A 55 -8.09 1.61 17.22
C VAL A 55 -7.64 0.80 16.00
N SER A 56 -7.87 -0.51 16.02
CA SER A 56 -7.54 -1.41 14.91
C SER A 56 -8.36 -1.10 13.66
N GLN A 57 -9.67 -0.85 13.81
CA GLN A 57 -10.52 -0.52 12.67
C GLN A 57 -10.17 0.84 12.06
N THR A 58 -9.94 1.87 12.89
CA THR A 58 -9.51 3.19 12.41
C THR A 58 -8.18 3.12 11.66
N GLN A 59 -7.26 2.26 12.10
CA GLN A 59 -5.99 2.05 11.39
C GLN A 59 -6.20 1.40 10.01
N ILE A 60 -7.13 0.45 9.90
CA ILE A 60 -7.50 -0.18 8.63
C ILE A 60 -8.10 0.86 7.68
N ASP A 61 -9.05 1.67 8.18
CA ASP A 61 -9.72 2.69 7.38
C ASP A 61 -8.73 3.77 6.91
N TYR A 62 -7.81 4.19 7.79
CA TYR A 62 -6.70 5.09 7.43
C TYR A 62 -5.83 4.51 6.31
N ASN A 63 -5.49 3.23 6.39
CA ASN A 63 -4.70 2.57 5.35
C ASN A 63 -5.45 2.52 4.00
N HIS A 64 -6.77 2.28 4.01
CA HIS A 64 -7.59 2.33 2.80
C HIS A 64 -7.60 3.71 2.15
N VAL A 65 -7.78 4.77 2.95
CA VAL A 65 -7.76 6.15 2.45
C VAL A 65 -6.37 6.50 1.91
N LYS A 66 -5.31 6.15 2.64
CA LYS A 66 -3.92 6.38 2.22
C LYS A 66 -3.62 5.70 0.89
N PHE A 67 -3.97 4.42 0.75
CA PHE A 67 -3.83 3.68 -0.50
C PHE A 67 -4.55 4.38 -1.65
N THR A 68 -5.80 4.76 -1.45
CA THR A 68 -6.62 5.43 -2.48
C THR A 68 -6.00 6.75 -2.91
N TYR A 69 -5.52 7.54 -1.94
CA TYR A 69 -4.84 8.80 -2.19
C TYR A 69 -3.54 8.59 -2.99
N ASP A 70 -2.68 7.66 -2.57
CA ASP A 70 -1.41 7.38 -3.25
C ASP A 70 -1.65 6.84 -4.67
N PHE A 71 -2.65 5.96 -4.85
CA PHE A 71 -3.07 5.45 -6.15
C PHE A 71 -3.50 6.58 -7.08
N LEU A 72 -4.44 7.42 -6.64
CA LEU A 72 -4.95 8.54 -7.44
C LEU A 72 -3.86 9.57 -7.75
N LYS A 73 -3.03 9.89 -6.76
CA LYS A 73 -1.90 10.82 -6.92
C LYS A 73 -0.90 10.34 -7.96
N SER A 74 -0.63 9.03 -8.04
CA SER A 74 0.26 8.47 -9.06
C SER A 74 -0.28 8.60 -10.49
N LYS A 75 -1.60 8.76 -10.64
CA LYS A 75 -2.31 8.85 -11.92
C LYS A 75 -2.74 10.28 -12.28
N ALA A 76 -2.65 11.22 -11.35
CA ALA A 76 -3.03 12.60 -11.58
C ALA A 76 -2.07 13.27 -12.59
N ALA A 77 -2.65 14.01 -13.55
CA ALA A 77 -1.89 14.68 -14.61
C ALA A 77 -1.09 15.88 -14.09
N GLU A 78 -1.61 16.58 -13.07
CA GLU A 78 -0.92 17.71 -12.43
C GLU A 78 -0.21 17.25 -11.17
N LYS A 79 1.12 17.45 -11.14
CA LYS A 79 1.91 17.29 -9.93
C LYS A 79 1.73 18.56 -9.10
N GLU A 80 1.19 18.43 -7.89
CA GLU A 80 1.19 19.55 -6.95
C GLU A 80 2.63 20.06 -6.75
N SER A 81 2.83 21.36 -6.95
CA SER A 81 4.12 22.01 -6.68
C SER A 81 4.44 21.89 -5.20
N LEU A 82 5.70 21.62 -4.85
CA LEU A 82 6.17 21.53 -3.45
C LEU A 82 5.88 22.81 -2.64
N PHE A 83 5.62 23.93 -3.32
CA PHE A 83 5.31 25.24 -2.74
C PHE A 83 3.81 25.56 -2.70
N SER A 84 2.94 24.61 -3.06
CA SER A 84 1.49 24.80 -2.96
C SER A 84 1.11 25.02 -1.51
N LYS A 85 0.41 26.12 -1.24
CA LYS A 85 -0.03 26.47 0.11
C LYS A 85 -1.03 25.40 0.57
N ARG A 86 -0.69 24.69 1.64
CA ARG A 86 -1.64 23.75 2.26
C ARG A 86 -2.85 24.53 2.73
N GLU A 87 -4.03 24.12 2.30
CA GLU A 87 -5.28 24.70 2.78
C GLU A 87 -5.40 24.44 4.28
N ILE A 88 -5.67 25.50 5.05
CA ILE A 88 -5.86 25.41 6.49
C ILE A 88 -7.34 25.11 6.69
N ILE A 89 -7.65 23.86 7.02
CA ILE A 89 -9.02 23.41 7.27
C ILE A 89 -9.32 23.55 8.76
N SER A 90 -10.47 24.12 9.10
CA SER A 90 -10.97 24.17 10.47
C SER A 90 -11.43 22.78 10.91
N LYS A 91 -11.33 22.48 12.21
CA LYS A 91 -11.83 21.21 12.78
C LYS A 91 -13.30 20.93 12.39
N LYS A 92 -14.15 21.95 12.43
CA LYS A 92 -15.57 21.83 12.03
C LYS A 92 -15.75 21.43 10.56
N ASP A 93 -14.90 21.96 9.69
CA ASP A 93 -14.95 21.63 8.27
C ASP A 93 -14.45 20.20 8.05
N PHE A 94 -13.43 19.79 8.79
CA PHE A 94 -12.92 18.41 8.79
C PHE A 94 -13.99 17.40 9.25
N ASP A 95 -14.66 17.65 10.39
CA ASP A 95 -15.73 16.78 10.89
C ASP A 95 -16.90 16.70 9.90
N SER A 96 -17.16 17.77 9.15
CA SER A 96 -18.20 17.81 8.12
C SER A 96 -17.84 17.01 6.86
N LEU A 97 -16.58 16.64 6.64
CA LEU A 97 -16.15 15.85 5.48
C LEU A 97 -16.56 14.39 5.58
N GLU A 98 -16.62 13.84 6.81
CA GLU A 98 -16.99 12.45 7.06
C GLU A 98 -18.39 12.13 6.50
N GLY A 99 -19.34 13.07 6.63
CA GLY A 99 -20.70 12.92 6.12
C GLY A 99 -20.88 13.24 4.62
N LYS A 100 -19.90 13.88 3.97
CA LYS A 100 -20.02 14.35 2.58
C LYS A 100 -19.38 13.41 1.56
N ASN A 101 -18.36 12.65 1.96
CA ASN A 101 -17.58 11.83 1.05
C ASN A 101 -17.73 10.35 1.39
N ASN A 102 -18.28 9.57 0.45
CA ASN A 102 -18.34 8.12 0.57
C ASN A 102 -16.98 7.49 0.20
N TRP A 103 -15.98 7.71 1.05
CA TRP A 103 -14.59 7.29 0.82
C TRP A 103 -14.47 5.79 0.56
N ASN A 104 -15.34 4.98 1.16
CA ASN A 104 -15.35 3.53 1.00
C ASN A 104 -15.68 3.11 -0.45
N GLU A 105 -16.64 3.78 -1.10
CA GLU A 105 -16.93 3.52 -2.52
C GLU A 105 -15.77 3.90 -3.44
N VAL A 106 -15.09 5.02 -3.13
CA VAL A 106 -13.93 5.47 -3.90
C VAL A 106 -12.78 4.46 -3.75
N TYR A 107 -12.54 3.97 -2.54
CA TYR A 107 -11.55 2.93 -2.27
C TYR A 107 -11.86 1.63 -3.04
N LEU A 108 -13.10 1.14 -2.98
CA LEU A 108 -13.50 -0.09 -3.68
C LEU A 108 -13.26 0.02 -5.19
N LYS A 109 -13.61 1.17 -5.78
CA LYS A 109 -13.35 1.44 -7.21
C LYS A 109 -11.85 1.51 -7.53
N ALA A 110 -11.06 2.20 -6.69
CA ALA A 110 -9.62 2.30 -6.89
C ALA A 110 -8.95 0.91 -6.83
N LYS A 111 -9.37 0.08 -5.88
CA LYS A 111 -8.89 -1.29 -5.72
C LYS A 111 -9.23 -2.17 -6.92
N ASP A 112 -10.48 -2.12 -7.39
CA ASP A 112 -10.90 -2.88 -8.59
C ASP A 112 -10.07 -2.50 -9.83
N ILE A 113 -9.83 -1.20 -10.03
CA ILE A 113 -8.98 -0.73 -11.14
C ILE A 113 -7.53 -1.22 -10.98
N GLU A 114 -6.97 -1.20 -9.78
CA GLU A 114 -5.63 -1.73 -9.52
C GLU A 114 -5.54 -3.22 -9.83
N ASP A 115 -6.52 -4.01 -9.37
CA ASP A 115 -6.59 -5.45 -9.62
C ASP A 115 -6.69 -5.76 -11.12
N LEU A 116 -7.55 -5.03 -11.85
CA LEU A 116 -7.67 -5.14 -13.31
C LEU A 116 -6.35 -4.78 -14.02
N LEU A 117 -5.67 -3.72 -13.58
CA LEU A 117 -4.40 -3.29 -14.15
C LEU A 117 -3.30 -4.34 -13.91
N ASN A 118 -3.25 -4.91 -12.71
CA ASN A 118 -2.31 -5.96 -12.36
C ASN A 118 -2.57 -7.25 -13.17
N ASN A 119 -3.84 -7.63 -13.34
CA ASN A 119 -4.23 -8.77 -14.18
C ASN A 119 -3.78 -8.56 -15.63
N LYS A 120 -4.04 -7.38 -16.21
CA LYS A 120 -3.59 -7.05 -17.58
C LYS A 120 -2.07 -7.05 -17.71
N LYS A 121 -1.35 -6.58 -16.69
CA LYS A 121 0.13 -6.62 -16.65
C LYS A 121 0.64 -8.06 -16.63
N ASN A 122 0.01 -8.93 -15.84
CA ASN A 122 0.36 -10.35 -15.76
C ASN A 122 0.07 -11.08 -17.08
N GLU A 123 -1.08 -10.81 -17.72
CA GLU A 123 -1.39 -11.33 -19.05
C GLU A 123 -0.35 -10.88 -20.08
N LYS A 124 0.00 -9.59 -20.09
CA LYS A 124 1.05 -9.06 -20.98
C LYS A 124 2.40 -9.75 -20.74
N SER A 125 2.78 -9.97 -19.48
CA SER A 125 4.03 -10.66 -19.15
C SER A 125 4.02 -12.11 -19.64
N LYS A 126 2.91 -12.84 -19.45
CA LYS A 126 2.77 -14.22 -19.93
C LYS A 126 2.89 -14.30 -21.46
N LEU A 127 2.18 -13.42 -22.16
CA LEU A 127 2.26 -13.33 -23.62
C LEU A 127 3.66 -12.95 -24.09
N ALA A 128 4.35 -12.03 -23.42
CA ALA A 128 5.72 -11.66 -23.76
C ALA A 128 6.68 -12.86 -23.62
N THR A 129 6.57 -13.63 -22.54
CA THR A 129 7.37 -14.85 -22.34
C THR A 129 7.07 -15.91 -23.41
N GLN A 130 5.80 -16.09 -23.78
CA GLN A 130 5.43 -17.01 -24.86
C GLN A 130 5.98 -16.55 -26.21
N ILE A 131 5.88 -15.26 -26.53
CA ILE A 131 6.46 -14.68 -27.76
C ILE A 131 7.97 -14.91 -27.78
N GLU A 132 8.66 -14.66 -26.68
CA GLU A 132 10.12 -14.90 -26.60
C GLU A 132 10.45 -16.37 -26.85
N GLN A 133 9.71 -17.30 -26.23
CA GLN A 133 9.88 -18.73 -26.45
C GLN A 133 9.63 -19.13 -27.91
N TYR A 134 8.52 -18.69 -28.51
CA TYR A 134 8.18 -19.04 -29.90
C TYR A 134 9.06 -18.33 -30.95
N SER A 135 9.60 -17.15 -30.63
CA SER A 135 10.49 -16.42 -31.53
C SER A 135 11.76 -17.20 -31.85
N GLN A 136 12.23 -18.02 -30.89
CA GLN A 136 13.39 -18.91 -31.08
C GLN A 136 13.14 -20.00 -32.11
N TRP A 137 11.87 -20.31 -32.39
CA TRP A 137 11.44 -21.35 -33.33
C TRP A 137 10.95 -20.81 -34.67
N THR A 138 10.95 -19.49 -34.86
CA THR A 138 10.38 -18.86 -36.08
C THR A 138 11.11 -19.27 -37.37
N ASN A 139 12.40 -19.60 -37.27
CA ASN A 139 13.21 -20.05 -38.41
C ASN A 139 13.29 -21.59 -38.52
N LEU A 140 12.56 -22.33 -37.69
CA LEU A 140 12.55 -23.79 -37.75
C LEU A 140 11.65 -24.25 -38.91
N ASP A 141 12.26 -24.53 -40.06
CA ASP A 141 11.57 -25.06 -41.25
C ASP A 141 11.42 -26.59 -41.16
N VAL A 142 10.70 -27.08 -40.14
CA VAL A 142 10.51 -28.51 -39.93
C VAL A 142 9.06 -28.83 -39.57
N SER A 143 8.44 -29.73 -40.33
CA SER A 143 7.08 -30.22 -40.08
C SER A 143 7.10 -31.38 -39.07
N GLU A 144 6.28 -31.29 -38.02
CA GLU A 144 6.11 -32.37 -37.03
C GLU A 144 5.68 -33.70 -37.67
N LYS A 145 4.92 -33.62 -38.78
CA LYS A 145 4.48 -34.80 -39.55
C LYS A 145 5.62 -35.50 -40.26
N GLU A 146 6.66 -34.76 -40.67
CA GLU A 146 7.83 -35.33 -41.33
C GLU A 146 8.80 -35.94 -40.32
N LEU A 147 8.96 -35.29 -39.16
CA LEU A 147 9.75 -35.81 -38.05
C LEU A 147 9.19 -37.13 -37.51
N SER A 148 7.88 -37.24 -37.33
CA SER A 148 7.22 -38.47 -36.85
C SER A 148 7.23 -39.63 -37.86
N ALA A 149 7.46 -39.36 -39.15
CA ALA A 149 7.58 -40.39 -40.18
C ALA A 149 8.95 -41.10 -40.18
N LEU A 150 9.97 -40.52 -39.52
CA LEU A 150 11.34 -41.05 -39.46
C LEU A 150 11.43 -42.22 -38.46
N LYS A 151 11.31 -43.45 -38.95
CA LYS A 151 11.33 -44.67 -38.11
C LYS A 151 12.71 -45.12 -37.62
N LYS A 152 13.79 -44.53 -38.14
CA LYS A 152 15.18 -44.94 -37.86
C LYS A 152 15.97 -43.93 -37.03
N VAL A 153 15.37 -42.80 -36.66
CA VAL A 153 16.05 -41.69 -35.98
C VAL A 153 15.23 -41.29 -34.76
N SER A 154 15.90 -41.18 -33.61
CA SER A 154 15.33 -40.53 -32.42
C SER A 154 15.74 -39.06 -32.44
N TYR A 155 14.81 -38.14 -32.22
CA TYR A 155 15.06 -36.71 -32.24
C TYR A 155 14.57 -36.05 -30.94
N PHE A 156 15.29 -35.02 -30.49
CA PHE A 156 14.92 -34.16 -29.37
C PHE A 156 14.98 -32.71 -29.81
N ILE A 157 13.91 -31.97 -29.53
CA ILE A 157 13.77 -30.56 -29.89
C ILE A 157 13.60 -29.77 -28.60
N GLY A 158 14.48 -28.79 -28.38
CA GLY A 158 14.43 -27.94 -27.21
C GLY A 158 15.32 -26.71 -27.35
N THR A 159 15.23 -25.82 -26.37
CA THR A 159 16.03 -24.58 -26.29
C THR A 159 17.04 -24.73 -25.16
N ILE A 160 18.30 -24.38 -25.42
CA ILE A 160 19.34 -24.33 -24.38
C ILE A 160 19.97 -22.95 -24.31
N GLN A 161 20.38 -22.55 -23.11
CA GLN A 161 21.16 -21.34 -22.94
C GLN A 161 22.55 -21.53 -23.57
N LYS A 162 22.99 -20.56 -24.36
CA LYS A 162 24.26 -20.58 -25.12
C LYS A 162 25.51 -20.96 -24.29
N LYS A 163 25.46 -20.76 -22.98
CA LYS A 163 26.54 -21.12 -22.03
C LYS A 163 26.79 -22.62 -21.90
N TYR A 164 25.84 -23.47 -22.27
CA TYR A 164 25.94 -24.93 -22.12
C TYR A 164 26.12 -25.67 -23.45
N GLU A 165 26.27 -24.93 -24.56
CA GLU A 165 26.43 -25.49 -25.91
C GLU A 165 27.58 -26.50 -25.99
N THR A 166 28.74 -26.16 -25.43
CA THR A 166 29.94 -27.02 -25.45
C THR A 166 29.83 -28.28 -24.61
N LYS A 167 28.96 -28.32 -23.59
CA LYS A 167 28.82 -29.52 -22.73
C LYS A 167 27.97 -30.63 -23.37
N LEU A 168 27.19 -30.29 -24.40
CA LEU A 168 26.23 -31.19 -25.04
C LEU A 168 26.80 -31.84 -26.31
N ILE A 169 27.89 -31.30 -26.85
CA ILE A 169 28.59 -31.84 -28.02
C ILE A 169 29.65 -32.88 -27.61
N ASP A 170 30.01 -32.92 -26.31
CA ASP A 170 31.01 -33.82 -25.71
C ASP A 170 30.38 -35.13 -25.13
N GLU A 171 29.07 -35.33 -25.29
CA GLU A 171 28.34 -36.61 -25.03
C GLU A 171 27.87 -37.25 -26.34
#